data_AF-A0A1C7P4C3-F1
#
_entry.id   AF-A0A1C7P4C3-F1
#
_cell.length_a   1.000
_cell.length_b   1.000
_cell.length_c   1.000
_cell.angle_alpha   90.00
_cell.angle_beta   90.00
_cell.angle_gamma   90.00
#
_symmetry.space_group_name_H-M   'P 1'
#
loop_
_entity.id
_entity.type
_entity.pdbx_description
1 polymer ?
#
loop_
_entity_poly.entity_id
_entity_poly.type
_entity_poly.pdbx_seq_one_letter_code
_entity_poly.pdbx_strand_id
1 'polypeptide(L)'
;MEMGKRPLRYTASLRSFLLSGELGPLSLGLTMLEISALLGPPDWWVTDAYDEPVPLYWGYSRHLEIGFAPEPPYRLQSLKLRNLPPQDKKFVGVCRTLRVAGDCLHEDMTPAQVLRKQVWNCDDVTVGVCQSWNPVIDICTPSVRLVWSMDSEDERSFEALSGLSDAQKIAVREQLSTGFFGVYSLARPKEDRVPQEAWEDFTPAEFLALIDEGDYDPRIAGVIK
;
A
#
# COMPACT_ATOMS: atom_id res chain seq x y z
N MET A 1 -34.36 -28.74 -6.78
CA MET A 1 -33.88 -27.41 -6.36
C MET A 1 -32.54 -27.62 -5.67
N GLU A 2 -31.45 -27.66 -6.45
CA GLU A 2 -30.11 -27.83 -5.88
C GLU A 2 -29.78 -26.61 -5.03
N MET A 3 -29.50 -26.84 -3.75
CA MET A 3 -28.88 -25.81 -2.91
C MET A 3 -27.48 -25.58 -3.47
N GLY A 4 -27.32 -24.56 -4.32
CA GLY A 4 -26.05 -24.19 -4.92
C GLY A 4 -24.99 -24.11 -3.84
N LYS A 5 -23.92 -24.91 -3.98
CA LYS A 5 -22.76 -24.89 -3.08
C LYS A 5 -22.37 -23.43 -2.88
N ARG A 6 -22.26 -23.00 -1.61
CA ARG A 6 -21.77 -21.65 -1.31
C ARG A 6 -20.43 -21.48 -2.04
N PRO A 7 -20.25 -20.43 -2.84
CA PRO A 7 -18.98 -20.23 -3.53
C PRO A 7 -17.85 -20.17 -2.50
N LEU A 8 -16.74 -20.80 -2.84
CA LEU A 8 -15.55 -20.81 -2.00
C LEU A 8 -15.15 -19.36 -1.69
N ARG A 9 -14.96 -19.06 -0.40
CA ARG A 9 -14.53 -17.75 0.06
C ARG A 9 -13.14 -17.85 0.67
N TYR A 10 -12.17 -17.22 0.02
CA TYR A 10 -10.81 -17.08 0.48
C TYR A 10 -10.71 -15.99 1.54
N THR A 11 -9.90 -16.25 2.56
CA THR A 11 -9.47 -15.25 3.53
C THR A 11 -7.97 -15.06 3.34
N ALA A 12 -7.58 -14.02 2.63
CA ALA A 12 -6.18 -13.67 2.44
C ALA A 12 -5.65 -13.04 3.73
N SER A 13 -4.45 -13.45 4.14
CA SER A 13 -3.71 -12.83 5.24
C SER A 13 -2.94 -11.64 4.69
N LEU A 14 -3.12 -10.46 5.29
CA LEU A 14 -2.31 -9.30 4.97
C LEU A 14 -0.83 -9.57 5.29
N ARG A 15 -0.53 -10.23 6.42
CA ARG A 15 0.86 -10.61 6.74
C ARG A 15 1.48 -11.49 5.65
N SER A 16 0.77 -12.52 5.18
CA SER A 16 1.25 -13.34 4.06
C SER A 16 1.45 -12.50 2.79
N PHE A 17 0.51 -11.60 2.48
CA PHE A 17 0.62 -10.71 1.33
C PHE A 17 1.85 -9.81 1.42
N LEU A 18 2.16 -9.24 2.58
CA LEU A 18 3.35 -8.41 2.78
C LEU A 18 4.66 -9.17 2.59
N LEU A 19 4.66 -10.48 2.84
CA LEU A 19 5.85 -11.32 2.73
C LEU A 19 6.04 -11.90 1.33
N SER A 20 4.96 -12.25 0.62
CA SER A 20 5.04 -12.93 -0.68
C SER A 20 4.70 -12.04 -1.88
N GLY A 21 3.93 -10.96 -1.68
CA GLY A 21 3.27 -10.24 -2.77
C GLY A 21 2.02 -10.95 -3.31
N GLU A 22 1.61 -12.07 -2.71
CA GLU A 22 0.41 -12.81 -3.13
C GLU A 22 -0.76 -12.53 -2.19
N LEU A 23 -1.86 -12.00 -2.74
CA LEU A 23 -3.07 -11.72 -1.97
C LEU A 23 -4.00 -12.94 -1.98
N GLY A 24 -3.67 -13.92 -1.14
CA GLY A 24 -4.39 -15.20 -1.10
C GLY A 24 -4.18 -15.97 -2.40
N PRO A 25 -5.23 -16.28 -3.18
CA PRO A 25 -5.06 -16.97 -4.47
C PRO A 25 -4.56 -16.05 -5.60
N LEU A 26 -4.39 -14.75 -5.35
CA LEU A 26 -3.97 -13.79 -6.37
C LEU A 26 -2.46 -13.63 -6.34
N SER A 27 -1.79 -13.98 -7.42
CA SER A 27 -0.37 -13.76 -7.62
C SER A 27 -0.10 -13.16 -9.00
N LEU A 28 1.00 -12.42 -9.13
CA LEU A 28 1.43 -11.87 -10.41
C LEU A 28 1.62 -13.00 -11.42
N GLY A 29 1.34 -12.71 -12.69
CA GLY A 29 1.45 -13.66 -13.79
C GLY A 29 0.17 -14.45 -14.11
N LEU A 30 -0.81 -14.51 -13.20
CA LEU A 30 -2.14 -15.07 -13.50
C LEU A 30 -2.78 -14.35 -14.68
N THR A 31 -3.42 -15.08 -15.57
CA THR A 31 -4.13 -14.50 -16.73
C THR A 31 -5.42 -13.82 -16.30
N MET A 32 -5.87 -12.84 -17.09
CA MET A 32 -7.17 -12.18 -16.90
C MET A 32 -8.33 -13.18 -16.76
N LEU A 33 -8.30 -14.31 -17.49
CA LEU A 33 -9.31 -15.36 -17.40
C LEU A 33 -9.26 -16.08 -16.05
N GLU A 34 -8.07 -16.42 -15.54
CA GLU A 34 -7.90 -17.03 -14.22
C GLU A 34 -8.38 -16.08 -13.11
N ILE A 35 -8.07 -14.79 -13.21
CA ILE A 35 -8.56 -13.78 -12.26
C ILE A 35 -10.08 -13.68 -12.27
N SER A 36 -10.69 -13.61 -13.46
CA SER A 36 -12.15 -13.58 -13.60
C SER A 36 -12.82 -14.83 -13.01
N ALA A 37 -12.21 -16.01 -13.19
CA ALA A 37 -12.69 -17.24 -12.58
C ALA A 37 -12.59 -17.24 -11.05
N LEU A 38 -11.56 -16.61 -10.47
CA LEU A 38 -11.34 -16.53 -9.02
C LEU A 38 -12.22 -15.48 -8.34
N LEU A 39 -12.29 -14.27 -8.89
CA LEU A 39 -12.92 -13.12 -8.26
C LEU A 39 -14.34 -12.84 -8.76
N GLY A 40 -14.68 -13.38 -9.94
CA GLY A 40 -15.85 -12.96 -10.69
C GLY A 40 -15.61 -11.66 -11.48
N PRO A 41 -16.67 -11.06 -12.03
CA PRO A 41 -16.56 -9.81 -12.77
C PRO A 41 -16.08 -8.67 -11.86
N PRO A 42 -15.28 -7.71 -12.38
CA PRO A 42 -14.94 -6.50 -11.64
C PRO A 42 -16.16 -5.60 -11.46
N ASP A 43 -16.13 -4.75 -10.43
CA ASP A 43 -17.18 -3.76 -10.17
C ASP A 43 -17.07 -2.55 -11.10
N TRP A 44 -15.85 -2.25 -11.55
CA TRP A 44 -15.56 -1.23 -12.55
C TRP A 44 -14.25 -1.55 -13.28
N TRP A 45 -14.05 -0.92 -14.43
CA TRP A 45 -12.83 -1.05 -15.22
C TRP A 45 -12.55 0.24 -15.99
N VAL A 46 -11.28 0.44 -16.35
CA VAL A 46 -10.87 1.52 -17.25
C VAL A 46 -10.54 0.90 -18.61
N THR A 47 -11.24 1.35 -19.63
CA THR A 47 -10.76 1.31 -21.01
C THR A 47 -10.08 2.65 -21.24
N ASP A 48 -8.79 2.66 -21.52
CA ASP A 48 -8.15 3.89 -21.97
C ASP A 48 -8.88 4.41 -23.22
N ALA A 49 -8.96 5.74 -23.34
CA ALA A 49 -9.71 6.41 -24.39
C ALA A 49 -9.12 6.21 -25.81
N TYR A 50 -8.14 5.32 -25.95
CA TYR A 50 -7.31 5.08 -27.13
C TYR A 50 -7.35 3.59 -27.49
N ASP A 51 -8.43 3.18 -28.14
CA ASP A 51 -8.55 1.99 -29.02
C ASP A 51 -8.21 0.57 -28.50
N GLU A 52 -7.79 0.35 -27.25
CA GLU A 52 -7.58 -1.02 -26.76
C GLU A 52 -8.92 -1.69 -26.40
N PRO A 53 -9.32 -2.79 -27.06
CA PRO A 53 -10.62 -3.42 -26.85
C PRO A 53 -10.73 -4.16 -25.50
N VAL A 54 -9.62 -4.33 -24.78
CA VAL A 54 -9.54 -5.13 -23.56
C VAL A 54 -9.27 -4.21 -22.36
N PRO A 55 -10.13 -4.21 -21.34
CA PRO A 55 -9.92 -3.39 -20.15
C PRO A 55 -8.76 -3.93 -19.33
N LEU A 56 -7.61 -3.25 -19.35
CA LEU A 56 -6.39 -3.69 -18.67
C LEU A 56 -6.33 -3.29 -17.19
N TYR A 57 -7.30 -2.53 -16.70
CA TYR A 57 -7.33 -2.08 -15.32
C TYR A 57 -8.71 -2.28 -14.71
N TRP A 58 -8.77 -3.11 -13.66
CA TRP A 58 -10.02 -3.53 -13.03
C TRP A 58 -10.03 -3.14 -11.56
N GLY A 59 -11.21 -2.82 -11.04
CA GLY A 59 -11.44 -2.62 -9.62
C GLY A 59 -12.50 -3.56 -9.05
N TYR A 60 -12.21 -4.02 -7.84
CA TYR A 60 -13.11 -4.82 -7.02
C TYR A 60 -13.37 -4.06 -5.73
N SER A 61 -14.60 -3.59 -5.61
CA SER A 61 -15.08 -2.64 -4.62
C SER A 61 -14.18 -1.39 -4.59
N ARG A 62 -14.10 -0.75 -3.43
CA ARG A 62 -13.12 0.31 -3.16
C ARG A 62 -11.77 -0.23 -2.67
N HIS A 63 -11.64 -1.55 -2.52
CA HIS A 63 -10.54 -2.18 -1.78
C HIS A 63 -9.41 -2.69 -2.66
N LEU A 64 -9.69 -3.21 -3.84
CA LEU A 64 -8.68 -3.85 -4.70
C LEU A 64 -8.72 -3.28 -6.11
N GLU A 65 -7.57 -2.90 -6.60
CA GLU A 65 -7.34 -2.51 -8.00
C GLU A 65 -6.26 -3.43 -8.58
N ILE A 66 -6.43 -3.85 -9.83
CA ILE A 66 -5.51 -4.77 -10.50
C ILE A 66 -5.22 -4.30 -11.92
N GLY A 67 -3.97 -4.47 -12.35
CA GLY A 67 -3.52 -4.11 -13.70
C GLY A 67 -2.94 -5.30 -14.45
N PHE A 68 -3.26 -5.38 -15.73
CA PHE A 68 -2.83 -6.44 -16.64
C PHE A 68 -1.80 -5.94 -17.64
N ALA A 69 -0.91 -6.84 -18.06
CA ALA A 69 -0.06 -6.63 -19.22
C ALA A 69 -0.91 -6.39 -20.48
N PRO A 70 -0.46 -5.53 -21.41
CA PRO A 70 -1.21 -5.24 -22.64
C PRO A 70 -1.23 -6.42 -23.63
N GLU A 71 -0.27 -7.34 -23.53
CA GLU A 71 -0.17 -8.48 -24.43
C GLU A 71 -0.97 -9.68 -23.93
N PRO A 72 -1.72 -10.39 -24.79
CA PRO A 72 -2.26 -11.71 -24.49
C PRO A 72 -1.19 -12.65 -23.91
N PRO A 73 -1.48 -13.43 -22.86
CA PRO A 73 -2.80 -13.71 -22.29
C PRO A 73 -3.25 -12.72 -21.19
N TYR A 74 -2.81 -11.46 -21.26
CA TYR A 74 -3.15 -10.38 -20.33
C TYR A 74 -2.86 -10.79 -18.88
N ARG A 75 -1.57 -11.00 -18.61
CA ARG A 75 -1.12 -11.45 -17.29
C ARG A 75 -1.20 -10.32 -16.27
N LEU A 76 -1.64 -10.62 -15.07
CA LEU A 76 -1.65 -9.72 -13.93
C LEU A 76 -0.22 -9.24 -13.65
N GLN A 77 -0.02 -7.92 -13.66
CA GLN A 77 1.27 -7.28 -13.43
C GLN A 77 1.28 -6.42 -12.16
N SER A 78 0.11 -5.96 -11.73
CA SER A 78 -0.02 -5.15 -10.52
C SER A 78 -1.26 -5.50 -9.70
N LEU A 79 -1.09 -5.49 -8.40
CA LEU A 79 -2.15 -5.56 -7.40
C LEU A 79 -2.00 -4.34 -6.48
N LYS A 80 -3.09 -3.61 -6.23
CA LYS A 80 -3.14 -2.55 -5.22
C LYS A 80 -4.29 -2.80 -4.26
N LEU A 81 -3.96 -3.15 -3.02
CA LEU A 81 -4.92 -3.16 -1.92
C LEU A 81 -4.98 -1.74 -1.32
N ARG A 82 -6.05 -1.01 -1.60
CA ARG A 82 -6.21 0.41 -1.25
C ARG A 82 -6.47 0.67 0.23
N ASN A 83 -7.23 -0.20 0.87
CA ASN A 83 -7.59 -0.03 2.28
C ASN A 83 -7.29 -1.32 3.03
N LEU A 84 -6.74 -1.15 4.22
CA LEU A 84 -6.66 -2.22 5.21
C LEU A 84 -8.00 -2.31 5.96
N PRO A 85 -8.26 -3.40 6.70
CA PRO A 85 -9.39 -3.41 7.62
C PRO A 85 -9.31 -2.25 8.61
N PRO A 86 -10.44 -1.59 8.93
CA PRO A 86 -10.51 -0.64 10.03
C PRO A 86 -10.10 -1.30 11.36
N GLN A 87 -9.64 -0.50 12.33
CA GLN A 87 -9.15 -1.00 13.62
C GLN A 87 -10.15 -1.93 14.36
N ASP A 88 -11.46 -1.67 14.22
CA ASP A 88 -12.52 -2.46 14.85
C ASP A 88 -12.94 -3.72 14.05
N LYS A 89 -12.36 -3.93 12.87
CA LYS A 89 -12.68 -5.05 11.98
C LYS A 89 -11.52 -6.03 11.86
N LYS A 90 -11.84 -7.32 11.98
CA LYS A 90 -10.88 -8.41 11.74
C LYS A 90 -10.55 -8.61 10.26
N PHE A 91 -11.50 -8.28 9.38
CA PHE A 91 -11.37 -8.47 7.94
C PHE A 91 -12.19 -7.44 7.17
N VAL A 92 -11.79 -7.22 5.92
CA VAL A 92 -12.53 -6.44 4.92
C VAL A 92 -12.91 -7.32 3.74
N GLY A 93 -14.16 -7.21 3.26
CA GLY A 93 -14.62 -7.94 2.08
C GLY A 93 -14.22 -7.19 0.82
N VAL A 94 -13.51 -7.85 -0.10
CA VAL A 94 -13.09 -7.28 -1.38
C VAL A 94 -14.13 -7.58 -2.45
N CYS A 95 -14.51 -8.85 -2.57
CA CYS A 95 -15.59 -9.31 -3.44
C CYS A 95 -16.30 -10.51 -2.81
N ARG A 96 -17.18 -11.19 -3.55
CA ARG A 96 -17.94 -12.33 -3.02
C ARG A 96 -17.04 -13.47 -2.53
N THR A 97 -15.94 -13.71 -3.24
CA THR A 97 -15.01 -14.84 -3.04
C THR A 97 -13.75 -14.45 -2.27
N LEU A 98 -13.44 -13.16 -2.11
CA LEU A 98 -12.22 -12.70 -1.41
C LEU A 98 -12.53 -11.74 -0.27
N ARG A 99 -11.92 -11.99 0.88
CA ARG A 99 -11.76 -11.04 1.99
C ARG A 99 -10.32 -11.03 2.48
N VAL A 100 -9.90 -9.92 3.06
CA VAL A 100 -8.54 -9.72 3.60
C VAL A 100 -8.61 -9.57 5.10
N ALA A 101 -7.84 -10.38 5.84
CA ALA A 101 -7.64 -10.24 7.27
C ALA A 101 -6.50 -9.25 7.55
N GLY A 102 -6.67 -8.38 8.55
CA GLY A 102 -5.71 -7.31 8.82
C GLY A 102 -4.45 -7.77 9.56
N ASP A 103 -4.48 -8.93 10.22
CA ASP A 103 -3.33 -9.49 10.95
C ASP A 103 -2.65 -8.49 11.90
N CYS A 104 -3.48 -7.76 12.65
CA CYS A 104 -3.07 -6.69 13.57
C CYS A 104 -2.53 -5.41 12.91
N LEU A 105 -2.66 -5.27 11.59
CA LEU A 105 -2.48 -4.02 10.85
C LEU A 105 -3.85 -3.44 10.47
N HIS A 106 -3.95 -2.12 10.48
CA HIS A 106 -5.16 -1.38 10.09
C HIS A 106 -4.78 -0.07 9.40
N GLU A 107 -5.76 0.57 8.75
CA GLU A 107 -5.52 1.73 7.89
C GLU A 107 -4.99 2.97 8.65
N ASP A 108 -5.35 3.13 9.93
CA ASP A 108 -4.89 4.26 10.75
C ASP A 108 -3.45 4.12 11.30
N MET A 109 -2.72 3.05 10.93
CA MET A 109 -1.35 2.88 11.41
C MET A 109 -0.38 3.79 10.66
N THR A 110 0.51 4.44 11.41
CA THR A 110 1.64 5.17 10.82
C THR A 110 2.73 4.22 10.32
N PRO A 111 3.64 4.67 9.44
CA PRO A 111 4.79 3.87 9.01
C PRO A 111 5.59 3.28 10.20
N ALA A 112 5.90 4.10 11.22
CA ALA A 112 6.67 3.63 12.38
C ALA A 112 5.91 2.58 13.20
N GLN A 113 4.58 2.71 13.34
CA GLN A 113 3.75 1.72 14.02
C GLN A 113 3.75 0.37 13.27
N VAL A 114 3.67 0.39 11.93
CA VAL A 114 3.74 -0.83 11.12
C VAL A 114 5.13 -1.48 11.23
N LEU A 115 6.21 -0.70 11.16
CA LEU A 115 7.58 -1.21 11.31
C LEU A 115 7.78 -1.90 12.66
N ARG A 116 7.28 -1.30 13.75
CA ARG A 116 7.35 -1.88 15.11
C ARG A 116 6.56 -3.18 15.28
N LYS A 117 5.65 -3.54 14.37
CA LYS A 117 5.00 -4.87 14.39
C LYS A 117 5.91 -6.02 13.97
N GLN A 118 7.09 -5.74 13.38
CA GLN A 118 8.06 -6.75 12.99
C GLN A 118 7.45 -7.89 12.15
N VAL A 119 6.56 -7.54 11.22
CA VAL A 119 5.88 -8.51 10.35
C VAL A 119 6.76 -9.03 9.21
N TRP A 120 7.93 -8.42 9.03
CA TRP A 120 8.87 -8.65 7.95
C TRP A 120 9.82 -9.82 8.26
N ASN A 121 10.08 -10.66 7.25
CA ASN A 121 11.01 -11.80 7.36
C ASN A 121 12.13 -11.72 6.31
N CYS A 122 12.43 -10.54 5.79
CA CYS A 122 13.53 -10.32 4.84
C CYS A 122 14.45 -9.21 5.35
N ASP A 123 15.72 -9.32 5.00
CA ASP A 123 16.73 -8.31 5.31
C ASP A 123 16.61 -7.09 4.36
N ASP A 124 15.88 -7.25 3.25
CA ASP A 124 15.71 -6.24 2.18
C ASP A 124 14.50 -5.32 2.39
N VAL A 125 14.13 -5.03 3.65
CA VAL A 125 13.13 -3.99 3.94
C VAL A 125 13.80 -2.63 3.88
N THR A 126 13.23 -1.72 3.11
CA THR A 126 13.67 -0.32 3.02
C THR A 126 12.51 0.61 3.33
N VAL A 127 12.79 1.71 4.01
CA VAL A 127 11.83 2.78 4.24
C VAL A 127 12.23 3.95 3.36
N GLY A 128 11.37 4.31 2.40
CA GLY A 128 11.62 5.43 1.50
C GLY A 128 10.90 6.69 1.97
N VAL A 129 11.60 7.82 1.93
CA VAL A 129 11.01 9.14 2.15
C VAL A 129 11.21 9.98 0.89
N CYS A 130 10.12 10.38 0.24
CA CYS A 130 10.16 11.16 -1.00
C CYS A 130 10.31 12.66 -0.74
N GLN A 131 11.44 13.27 -1.06
CA GLN A 131 11.70 14.70 -0.87
C GLN A 131 11.00 15.62 -1.91
N SER A 132 10.02 15.10 -2.67
CA SER A 132 9.30 15.83 -3.72
C SER A 132 7.78 15.85 -3.50
N TRP A 133 7.02 16.27 -4.54
CA TRP A 133 5.57 16.51 -4.54
C TRP A 133 4.75 15.36 -3.97
N ASN A 134 3.74 15.71 -3.15
CA ASN A 134 2.94 14.80 -2.35
C ASN A 134 3.81 13.94 -1.43
N PRO A 135 4.09 14.38 -0.18
CA PRO A 135 4.96 13.68 0.75
C PRO A 135 4.57 12.22 0.86
N VAL A 136 5.38 11.35 0.24
CA VAL A 136 5.18 9.91 0.33
C VAL A 136 6.24 9.33 1.26
N ILE A 137 5.77 8.58 2.25
CA ILE A 137 6.58 7.61 2.96
C ILE A 137 6.15 6.23 2.47
N ASP A 138 7.13 5.38 2.15
CA ASP A 138 6.85 3.99 1.85
C ASP A 138 7.67 3.02 2.69
N ILE A 139 7.13 1.82 2.86
CA ILE A 139 7.88 0.65 3.31
C ILE A 139 7.92 -0.31 2.13
N CYS A 140 9.11 -0.57 1.61
CA CYS A 140 9.34 -1.41 0.45
C CYS A 140 10.03 -2.71 0.85
N THR A 141 9.51 -3.81 0.33
CA THR A 141 10.13 -5.14 0.34
C THR A 141 10.40 -5.55 -1.12
N PRO A 142 11.04 -6.70 -1.38
CA PRO A 142 11.17 -7.21 -2.75
C PRO A 142 9.83 -7.45 -3.46
N SER A 143 8.75 -7.74 -2.72
CA SER A 143 7.47 -8.19 -3.29
C SER A 143 6.34 -7.17 -3.19
N VAL A 144 6.41 -6.25 -2.22
CA VAL A 144 5.39 -5.24 -1.98
C VAL A 144 5.96 -3.88 -1.58
N ARG A 145 5.15 -2.84 -1.77
CA ARG A 145 5.37 -1.48 -1.28
C ARG A 145 4.10 -0.98 -0.57
N LEU A 146 4.22 -0.60 0.70
CA LEU A 146 3.16 0.07 1.45
C LEU A 146 3.39 1.57 1.37
N VAL A 147 2.34 2.34 1.11
CA VAL A 147 2.46 3.76 0.77
C VAL A 147 1.54 4.59 1.66
N TRP A 148 2.11 5.64 2.26
CA TRP A 148 1.40 6.69 2.97
C TRP A 148 1.62 8.01 2.28
N SER A 149 0.57 8.81 2.20
CA SER A 149 0.59 10.18 1.68
C SER A 149 0.13 11.16 2.75
N MET A 150 0.60 12.38 2.62
CA MET A 150 0.09 13.54 3.33
C MET A 150 -1.08 14.15 2.56
N ASP A 151 -2.07 14.72 3.25
CA ASP A 151 -3.09 15.49 2.55
C ASP A 151 -2.60 16.90 2.20
N SER A 152 -3.38 17.65 1.41
CA SER A 152 -2.97 18.97 0.93
C SER A 152 -2.91 20.07 1.99
N GLU A 153 -3.57 19.92 3.15
CA GLU A 153 -3.47 20.86 4.26
C GLU A 153 -2.21 20.60 5.07
N ASP A 154 -1.94 19.33 5.34
CA ASP A 154 -0.73 18.88 6.01
C ASP A 154 0.52 19.17 5.16
N GLU A 155 0.46 19.01 3.83
CA GLU A 155 1.58 19.30 2.92
C GLU A 155 1.98 20.78 3.01
N ARG A 156 0.99 21.68 2.98
CA ARG A 156 1.23 23.12 3.16
C ARG A 156 1.79 23.44 4.54
N SER A 157 1.34 22.73 5.56
CA SER A 157 1.84 22.90 6.93
C SER A 157 3.29 22.45 7.05
N PHE A 158 3.64 21.32 6.44
CA PHE A 158 5.01 20.80 6.38
C PHE A 158 5.95 21.76 5.64
N GLU A 159 5.56 22.26 4.46
CA GLU A 159 6.36 23.20 3.66
C GLU A 159 6.60 24.54 4.37
N ALA A 160 5.70 24.97 5.24
CA ALA A 160 5.85 26.19 6.02
C ALA A 160 6.88 26.06 7.16
N LEU A 161 7.28 24.83 7.53
CA LEU A 161 8.24 24.60 8.60
C LEU A 161 9.66 24.91 8.13
N SER A 162 10.42 25.57 8.99
CA SER A 162 11.82 25.90 8.75
C SER A 162 12.65 25.74 10.02
N GLY A 163 13.97 25.58 9.86
CA GLY A 163 14.89 25.44 10.99
C GLY A 163 14.80 24.11 11.75
N LEU A 164 14.19 23.09 11.15
CA LEU A 164 14.17 21.71 11.65
C LEU A 164 15.46 20.98 11.27
N SER A 165 15.97 20.13 12.18
CA SER A 165 16.97 19.13 11.84
C SER A 165 16.37 18.05 10.92
N ASP A 166 17.20 17.21 10.31
CA ASP A 166 16.70 16.18 9.39
C ASP A 166 15.86 15.12 10.13
N ALA A 167 16.26 14.71 11.33
CA ALA A 167 15.45 13.83 12.19
C ALA A 167 14.06 14.44 12.49
N GLN A 168 14.01 15.74 12.78
CA GLN A 168 12.75 16.44 13.04
C GLN A 168 11.87 16.54 11.80
N LYS A 169 12.45 16.81 10.63
CA LYS A 169 11.69 16.81 9.36
C LYS A 169 11.05 15.45 9.11
N ILE A 170 11.81 14.36 9.32
CA ILE A 170 11.31 13.00 9.11
C ILE A 170 10.20 12.66 10.12
N ALA A 171 10.38 13.01 11.40
CA ALA A 171 9.36 12.78 12.43
C ALA A 171 8.05 13.53 12.14
N VAL A 172 8.12 14.83 11.82
CA VAL A 172 6.92 15.60 11.45
C VAL A 172 6.26 15.02 10.21
N ARG A 173 7.06 14.63 9.21
CA ARG A 173 6.55 14.06 7.98
C ARG A 173 5.83 12.74 8.21
N GLU A 174 6.35 11.89 9.09
CA GLU A 174 5.69 10.64 9.50
C GLU A 174 4.34 10.91 10.16
N GLN A 175 4.29 11.86 11.09
CA GLN A 175 3.08 12.22 11.82
C GLN A 175 1.97 12.76 10.90
N LEU A 176 2.37 13.53 9.89
CA LEU A 176 1.45 14.11 8.90
C LEU A 176 1.10 13.12 7.77
N SER A 177 1.83 12.03 7.61
CA SER A 177 1.57 11.01 6.58
C SER A 177 0.53 9.99 7.04
N THR A 178 -0.67 10.45 7.41
CA THR A 178 -1.76 9.61 7.90
C THR A 178 -2.62 8.99 6.79
N GLY A 179 -2.52 9.49 5.56
CA GLY A 179 -3.28 8.99 4.42
C GLY A 179 -2.71 7.69 3.88
N PHE A 180 -3.14 6.54 4.42
CA PHE A 180 -2.78 5.24 3.85
C PHE A 180 -3.28 5.13 2.40
N PHE A 181 -2.35 5.01 1.46
CA PHE A 181 -2.64 5.06 0.03
C PHE A 181 -2.79 3.67 -0.59
N GLY A 182 -2.10 2.67 -0.03
CA GLY A 182 -2.28 1.27 -0.40
C GLY A 182 -1.05 0.38 -0.21
N VAL A 183 -1.28 -0.92 -0.33
CA VAL A 183 -0.23 -1.94 -0.52
C VAL A 183 -0.19 -2.33 -1.99
N TYR A 184 0.96 -2.14 -2.61
CA TYR A 184 1.22 -2.46 -4.00
C TYR A 184 2.02 -3.75 -4.08
N SER A 185 1.60 -4.72 -4.87
CA SER A 185 2.46 -5.80 -5.34
C SER A 185 2.72 -5.63 -6.83
N LEU A 186 4.00 -5.60 -7.16
CA LEU A 186 4.56 -5.30 -8.47
C LEU A 186 5.79 -6.19 -8.67
N ALA A 187 6.20 -6.38 -9.92
CA ALA A 187 7.42 -7.14 -10.20
C ALA A 187 8.67 -6.52 -9.55
N ARG A 188 8.69 -5.18 -9.43
CA ARG A 188 9.80 -4.41 -8.86
C ARG A 188 9.26 -3.20 -8.07
N PRO A 189 8.77 -3.40 -6.84
CA PRO A 189 8.04 -2.36 -6.11
C PRO A 189 8.84 -1.07 -5.87
N LYS A 190 10.16 -1.17 -5.69
CA LYS A 190 11.04 0.00 -5.51
C LYS A 190 11.20 0.83 -6.78
N GLU A 191 11.21 0.19 -7.96
CA GLU A 191 11.39 0.87 -9.24
C GLU A 191 10.14 1.66 -9.69
N ASP A 192 8.99 1.40 -9.06
CA ASP A 192 7.71 2.10 -9.25
C ASP A 192 7.66 3.49 -8.59
N ARG A 193 8.70 3.85 -7.83
CA ARG A 193 8.84 5.17 -7.22
C ARG A 193 8.99 6.25 -8.31
N VAL A 194 8.20 7.30 -8.20
CA VAL A 194 8.24 8.46 -9.10
C VAL A 194 8.19 9.75 -8.28
N PRO A 195 9.04 10.75 -8.57
CA PRO A 195 10.24 10.65 -9.41
C PRO A 195 11.31 9.80 -8.73
N GLN A 196 12.19 9.12 -9.47
CA GLN A 196 13.13 8.14 -8.89
C GLN A 196 14.22 8.80 -8.02
N GLU A 197 14.65 9.99 -8.40
CA GLU A 197 15.75 10.74 -7.80
C GLU A 197 15.40 11.46 -6.49
N ALA A 198 14.11 11.56 -6.15
CA ALA A 198 13.66 12.27 -4.96
C ALA A 198 13.63 11.41 -3.70
N TRP A 199 14.00 10.14 -3.77
CA TRP A 199 13.85 9.21 -2.65
C TRP A 199 15.13 9.11 -1.84
N GLU A 200 14.97 9.23 -0.53
CA GLU A 200 15.98 8.87 0.45
C GLU A 200 15.55 7.56 1.13
N ASP A 201 16.48 6.60 1.21
CA ASP A 201 16.23 5.27 1.77
C ASP A 201 16.89 5.10 3.13
N PHE A 202 16.14 4.47 4.02
CA PHE A 202 16.59 4.11 5.37
C PHE A 202 16.34 2.62 5.58
N THR A 203 17.17 1.98 6.41
CA THR A 203 16.77 0.73 7.05
C THR A 203 15.64 1.00 8.06
N PRO A 204 14.82 0.00 8.41
CA PRO A 204 13.82 0.13 9.47
C PRO A 204 14.39 0.67 10.79
N ALA A 205 15.61 0.26 11.16
CA ALA A 205 16.24 0.69 12.40
C ALA A 205 16.68 2.16 12.36
N GLU A 206 17.28 2.60 11.24
CA GLU A 206 17.66 4.01 11.04
C GLU A 206 16.43 4.91 11.04
N PHE A 207 15.38 4.52 10.31
CA PHE A 207 14.14 5.30 10.28
C PHE A 207 13.53 5.42 11.68
N LEU A 208 13.39 4.32 12.42
CA LEU A 208 12.84 4.36 13.77
C LEU A 208 13.69 5.18 14.73
N ALA A 209 15.03 5.16 14.61
CA ALA A 209 15.91 6.00 15.41
C ALA A 209 15.68 7.50 15.14
N LEU A 210 15.47 7.89 13.86
CA LEU A 210 15.17 9.27 13.49
C LEU A 210 13.80 9.72 14.05
N ILE A 211 12.80 8.84 14.07
CA ILE A 211 11.50 9.12 14.69
C ILE A 211 11.66 9.32 16.20
N ASP A 212 12.34 8.38 16.88
CA ASP A 212 12.52 8.43 18.33
C ASP A 212 13.36 9.65 18.76
N GLU A 213 14.33 10.09 17.95
CA GLU A 213 15.10 11.33 18.16
C GLU A 213 14.26 12.59 17.90
N GLY A 214 13.51 12.60 16.79
CA GLY A 214 12.72 13.75 16.35
C GLY A 214 11.52 14.06 17.25
N ASP A 215 10.89 13.04 17.86
CA ASP A 215 9.70 13.18 18.71
C ASP A 215 9.95 13.94 20.04
N TYR A 216 11.21 14.21 20.42
CA TYR A 216 11.55 14.82 21.70
C TYR A 216 11.42 16.37 21.76
N ASP A 217 11.04 17.05 20.65
CA ASP A 217 11.01 18.52 20.59
C ASP A 217 9.60 19.14 20.74
N PRO A 218 9.36 20.02 21.75
CA PRO A 218 8.06 20.67 21.98
C PRO A 218 7.60 21.61 20.86
N ARG A 219 8.46 22.00 19.90
CA ARG A 219 8.07 22.77 18.71
C ARG A 219 7.20 21.97 17.74
N ILE A 220 7.35 20.64 17.73
CA ILE A 220 6.56 19.73 16.88
C ILE A 220 5.14 19.58 17.45
N ALA A 221 5.00 19.56 18.77
CA ALA A 221 3.71 19.47 19.46
C ALA A 221 2.76 20.66 19.16
N GLY A 222 3.27 21.78 18.66
CA GLY A 222 2.47 22.95 18.26
C GLY A 222 2.02 22.98 16.80
N VAL A 223 2.58 22.10 15.95
CA VAL A 223 2.18 21.91 14.54
C VAL A 223 0.95 21.00 14.45
N ILE A 224 0.79 20.12 15.44
CA ILE A 224 -0.34 19.21 15.59
C ILE A 224 -1.50 19.99 16.24
N LYS A 225 -2.55 20.30 15.47
CA LYS A 225 -3.80 20.89 15.97
C LYS A 225 -5.00 20.09 15.52
#